data_AF-A0A2Z3HAI1-F1
#
_entry.id   AF-A0A2Z3HAI1-F1
#
_cell.length_a   1.000
_cell.length_b   1.000
_cell.length_c   1.000
_cell.angle_alpha   90.00
_cell.angle_beta   90.00
_cell.angle_gamma   90.00
#
_symmetry.space_group_name_H-M   'P 1'
#
loop_
_entity.id
_entity.type
_entity.pdbx_description
1 polymer ?
#
loop_
_entity_poly.entity_id
_entity_poly.type
_entity_poly.pdbx_seq_one_letter_code
_entity_poly.pdbx_strand_id
1 'polypeptide(L)'
;MSDIDLAVTRAKALEGLLEAIGATGKGLHDKVTSVQAKLPQTLVRKIRFVATVRNKIVHEADYKQIDDRAGFVRACDEAEAELRAMAAPPQVINKGCFALVVLFALTIGVLWRVV
;
A
#
# COMPACT_ATOMS: atom_id res chain seq x y z
N MET A 1 -5.04 13.35 17.00
CA MET A 1 -5.34 13.55 15.57
C MET A 1 -6.83 13.35 15.36
N SER A 2 -7.54 14.33 14.78
CA SER A 2 -8.97 14.20 14.47
C SER A 2 -9.18 13.26 13.28
N ASP A 3 -10.40 12.76 13.11
CA ASP A 3 -10.74 11.87 11.99
C ASP A 3 -10.72 12.61 10.64
N ILE A 4 -11.05 13.91 10.64
CA ILE A 4 -10.91 14.78 9.47
C ILE A 4 -9.43 14.87 9.08
N ASP A 5 -8.55 15.21 10.03
CA ASP A 5 -7.11 15.32 9.77
C ASP A 5 -6.55 13.99 9.30
N LEU A 6 -6.99 12.88 9.88
CA LEU A 6 -6.58 11.53 9.51
C LEU A 6 -6.95 11.22 8.06
N ALA A 7 -8.21 11.44 7.69
CA ALA A 7 -8.70 11.17 6.35
C ALA A 7 -8.00 12.04 5.29
N VAL A 8 -7.82 13.33 5.58
CA VAL A 8 -7.15 14.28 4.68
C VAL A 8 -5.68 13.90 4.50
N THR A 9 -4.97 13.61 5.60
CA THR A 9 -3.55 13.26 5.58
C THR A 9 -3.30 11.96 4.82
N ARG A 10 -4.09 10.91 5.09
CA ARG A 10 -3.97 9.62 4.39
C ARG A 10 -4.34 9.74 2.92
N ALA A 11 -5.40 10.48 2.58
CA ALA A 11 -5.76 10.72 1.18
C ALA A 11 -4.65 11.47 0.44
N LYS A 12 -4.04 12.49 1.06
CA LYS A 12 -2.91 13.23 0.48
C LYS A 12 -1.68 12.35 0.21
N ALA A 13 -1.39 11.41 1.10
CA ALA A 13 -0.30 10.44 0.89
C ALA A 13 -0.56 9.56 -0.35
N LEU A 14 -1.78 9.02 -0.49
CA LEU A 14 -2.16 8.22 -1.67
C LEU A 14 -2.17 9.07 -2.95
N GLU A 15 -2.64 10.31 -2.87
CA GLU A 15 -2.61 11.26 -3.98
C GLU A 15 -1.17 11.45 -4.52
N GLY A 16 -0.17 11.60 -3.64
CA GLY A 16 1.23 11.74 -4.05
C GLY A 16 1.82 10.47 -4.67
N LEU A 17 1.45 9.28 -4.16
CA LEU A 17 1.88 8.00 -4.76
C LEU A 17 1.28 7.79 -6.15
N LEU A 18 0.02 8.20 -6.34
CA LEU A 18 -0.62 8.15 -7.66
C LEU A 18 0.02 9.15 -8.62
N GLU A 19 0.34 10.36 -8.16
CA GLU A 19 1.07 11.35 -8.98
C GLU A 19 2.44 10.82 -9.43
N ALA A 20 3.15 10.08 -8.58
CA ALA A 20 4.44 9.48 -8.94
C ALA A 20 4.36 8.47 -10.10
N ILE A 21 3.20 7.85 -10.34
CA ILE A 21 2.95 6.96 -11.49
C ILE A 21 2.24 7.66 -12.66
N GLY A 22 2.17 9.00 -12.62
CA GLY A 22 1.61 9.85 -13.68
C GLY A 22 0.10 10.05 -13.60
N ALA A 23 -0.51 9.96 -12.41
CA ALA A 23 -1.92 10.31 -12.23
C ALA A 23 -2.15 11.82 -12.32
N THR A 24 -3.33 12.20 -12.80
CA THR A 24 -3.77 13.59 -12.98
C THR A 24 -5.17 13.79 -12.41
N GLY A 25 -5.47 14.99 -11.93
CA GLY A 25 -6.78 15.32 -11.36
C GLY A 25 -6.70 16.16 -10.08
N LYS A 26 -7.85 16.68 -9.63
CA LYS A 26 -7.91 17.63 -8.49
C LYS A 26 -7.93 16.92 -7.13
N GLY A 27 -8.46 15.71 -7.07
CA GLY A 27 -8.53 14.92 -5.85
C GLY A 27 -8.26 13.44 -6.06
N LEU A 28 -8.25 12.68 -4.96
CA LEU A 28 -7.97 11.24 -4.96
C LEU A 28 -8.86 10.44 -5.93
N HIS A 29 -10.15 10.78 -6.05
CA HIS A 29 -11.07 10.11 -6.97
C HIS A 29 -10.69 10.33 -8.44
N ASP A 30 -10.36 11.55 -8.82
CA ASP A 30 -9.98 11.89 -10.19
C ASP A 30 -8.65 11.21 -10.55
N LYS A 31 -7.68 11.27 -9.64
CA LYS A 31 -6.35 10.68 -9.82
C LYS A 31 -6.42 9.17 -9.98
N VAL A 32 -7.19 8.45 -9.15
CA VAL A 32 -7.32 6.99 -9.33
C VAL A 32 -8.01 6.67 -10.66
N THR A 33 -8.97 7.49 -11.10
CA THR A 33 -9.66 7.30 -12.38
C THR A 33 -8.72 7.51 -13.56
N SER A 34 -7.80 8.47 -13.50
CA SER A 34 -6.86 8.74 -14.59
C SER A 34 -5.89 7.59 -14.85
N VAL A 35 -5.53 6.81 -13.81
CA VAL A 35 -4.60 5.67 -13.92
C VAL A 35 -5.26 4.31 -13.71
N GLN A 36 -6.60 4.24 -13.66
CA GLN A 36 -7.32 2.99 -13.33
C GLN A 36 -6.97 1.82 -14.25
N ALA A 37 -6.60 2.09 -15.51
CA ALA A 37 -6.21 1.08 -16.48
C ALA A 37 -4.85 0.41 -16.17
N LYS A 38 -4.00 1.07 -15.39
CA LYS A 38 -2.68 0.58 -14.96
C LYS A 38 -2.70 -0.10 -13.59
N LEU A 39 -3.83 -0.04 -12.89
CA LEU A 39 -3.97 -0.51 -11.51
C LEU A 39 -4.81 -1.78 -11.45
N PRO A 40 -4.53 -2.71 -10.52
CA PRO A 40 -5.43 -3.80 -10.21
C PRO A 40 -6.81 -3.28 -9.80
N GLN A 41 -7.88 -3.93 -10.29
CA GLN A 41 -9.26 -3.52 -9.96
C GLN A 41 -9.55 -3.54 -8.45
N THR A 42 -8.91 -4.44 -7.72
CA THR A 42 -8.98 -4.51 -6.25
C THR A 42 -8.44 -3.24 -5.59
N LEU A 43 -7.28 -2.76 -6.04
CA LEU A 43 -6.65 -1.54 -5.56
C LEU A 43 -7.49 -0.30 -5.88
N VAL A 44 -8.02 -0.22 -7.12
CA VAL A 44 -8.92 0.88 -7.53
C VAL A 44 -10.13 0.97 -6.59
N ARG A 45 -10.74 -0.17 -6.23
CA ARG A 45 -11.87 -0.20 -5.29
C ARG A 45 -11.48 0.29 -3.89
N LYS A 46 -10.31 -0.12 -3.36
CA LYS A 46 -9.82 0.36 -2.06
C LYS A 46 -9.59 1.86 -2.05
N ILE A 47 -8.91 2.39 -3.07
CA ILE A 47 -8.65 3.84 -3.16
C ILE A 47 -9.97 4.62 -3.31
N ARG A 48 -10.93 4.10 -4.07
CA ARG A 48 -12.28 4.71 -4.17
C ARG A 48 -13.00 4.72 -2.84
N PHE A 49 -12.92 3.65 -2.04
CA PHE A 49 -13.47 3.64 -0.68
C PHE A 49 -12.85 4.76 0.18
N VAL A 50 -11.52 4.89 0.17
CA VAL A 50 -10.83 5.97 0.90
C VAL A 50 -11.27 7.34 0.41
N ALA A 51 -11.41 7.54 -0.91
CA ALA A 51 -11.90 8.80 -1.49
C ALA A 51 -13.34 9.12 -1.05
N THR A 52 -14.22 8.12 -1.00
CA THR A 52 -15.59 8.29 -0.51
C THR A 52 -15.61 8.70 0.95
N VAL A 53 -14.88 8.01 1.84
CA VAL A 53 -14.84 8.36 3.27
C VAL A 53 -14.26 9.76 3.47
N ARG A 54 -13.17 10.10 2.77
CA ARG A 54 -12.57 11.45 2.82
C ARG A 54 -13.54 12.53 2.34
N ASN A 55 -14.31 12.27 1.28
CA ASN A 55 -15.29 13.24 0.79
C ASN A 55 -16.42 13.46 1.79
N LYS A 56 -16.95 12.38 2.39
CA LYS A 56 -17.99 12.47 3.40
C LYS A 56 -17.54 13.31 4.60
N ILE A 57 -16.40 12.97 5.20
CA ILE A 57 -15.93 13.64 6.42
C ILE A 57 -15.50 15.09 6.24
N VAL A 58 -15.14 15.48 5.02
CA VAL A 58 -14.76 16.86 4.70
C VAL A 58 -15.96 17.71 4.29
N HIS A 59 -16.97 17.12 3.65
CA HIS A 59 -18.06 17.88 3.02
C HIS A 59 -19.43 17.73 3.68
N GLU A 60 -19.70 16.64 4.40
CA GLU A 60 -20.97 16.44 5.11
C GLU A 60 -20.87 17.05 6.52
N ALA A 61 -21.71 18.06 6.79
CA ALA A 61 -21.67 18.81 8.05
C ALA A 61 -21.90 17.94 9.31
N ASP A 62 -22.67 16.86 9.14
CA ASP A 62 -23.06 15.95 10.21
C ASP A 62 -22.11 14.74 10.36
N TYR A 63 -21.24 14.49 9.37
CA TYR A 63 -20.31 13.35 9.39
C TYR A 63 -18.95 13.76 9.96
N LYS A 64 -18.84 13.80 11.29
CA LYS A 64 -17.61 14.25 11.98
C LYS A 64 -16.68 13.13 12.44
N GLN A 65 -17.11 11.87 12.31
CA GLN A 65 -16.39 10.69 12.77
C GLN A 65 -16.46 9.60 11.71
N ILE A 66 -15.38 8.84 11.55
CA ILE A 66 -15.34 7.70 10.63
C ILE A 66 -15.99 6.50 11.32
N ASP A 67 -17.03 5.94 10.71
CA ASP A 67 -17.78 4.81 11.29
C ASP A 67 -16.88 3.61 11.61
N ASP A 68 -16.04 3.21 10.65
CA ASP A 68 -15.02 2.17 10.82
C ASP A 68 -13.62 2.75 10.61
N ARG A 69 -13.13 3.44 11.63
CA ARG A 69 -11.79 4.03 11.62
C ARG A 69 -10.70 2.99 11.38
N ALA A 70 -10.83 1.79 11.95
CA ALA A 70 -9.83 0.73 11.79
C ALA A 70 -9.80 0.19 10.35
N GLY A 71 -10.97 -0.04 9.76
CA GLY A 71 -11.09 -0.42 8.36
C GLY A 71 -10.61 0.66 7.40
N PHE A 72 -10.85 1.94 7.70
CA PHE A 72 -10.31 3.06 6.93
C PHE A 72 -8.78 3.08 6.95
N VAL A 73 -8.17 2.96 8.13
CA VAL A 73 -6.71 2.94 8.26
C VAL A 73 -6.13 1.73 7.54
N ARG A 74 -6.73 0.54 7.72
CA ARG A 74 -6.30 -0.68 7.02
C ARG A 74 -6.37 -0.52 5.50
N ALA A 75 -7.45 0.04 4.97
CA ALA A 75 -7.60 0.29 3.54
C ALA A 75 -6.53 1.27 3.00
N CYS A 76 -6.18 2.29 3.80
CA CYS A 76 -5.10 3.21 3.45
C CYS A 76 -3.75 2.49 3.43
N ASP A 77 -3.42 1.75 4.49
CA ASP A 77 -2.13 1.05 4.62
C ASP A 77 -1.93 0.00 3.53
N GLU A 78 -2.98 -0.77 3.20
CA GLU A 78 -2.96 -1.74 2.10
C GLU A 78 -2.78 -1.05 0.74
N ALA A 79 -3.54 0.02 0.46
CA ALA A 79 -3.41 0.75 -0.79
C ALA A 79 -2.03 1.40 -0.93
N GLU A 80 -1.48 1.94 0.15
CA GLU A 80 -0.15 2.54 0.21
C GLU A 80 0.94 1.49 -0.05
N ALA A 81 0.82 0.30 0.55
CA ALA A 81 1.75 -0.81 0.35
C ALA A 81 1.72 -1.32 -1.10
N GLU A 82 0.53 -1.53 -1.68
CA GLU A 82 0.38 -1.98 -3.07
C GLU A 82 0.91 -0.94 -4.07
N LEU A 83 0.61 0.35 -3.85
CA LEU A 83 1.14 1.44 -4.70
C LEU A 83 2.66 1.53 -4.63
N ARG A 84 3.24 1.43 -3.42
CA ARG A 84 4.71 1.42 -3.26
C ARG A 84 5.35 0.21 -3.90
N ALA A 85 4.73 -0.97 -3.82
CA ALA A 85 5.22 -2.18 -4.46
C ALA A 85 5.29 -2.04 -5.99
N MET A 86 4.40 -1.25 -6.59
CA MET A 86 4.44 -0.94 -8.02
C MET A 86 5.41 0.19 -8.39
N ALA A 87 5.62 1.17 -7.48
CA ALA A 87 6.48 2.32 -7.71
C ALA A 87 7.98 2.04 -7.43
N ALA A 88 8.29 1.08 -6.55
CA ALA A 88 9.66 0.72 -6.24
C ALA A 88 10.20 -0.34 -7.23
N PRO A 89 11.49 -0.29 -7.62
CA PRO A 89 12.17 -1.46 -8.20
C PRO A 89 12.09 -2.63 -7.20
N PRO A 90 12.09 -3.89 -7.66
CA PRO A 90 11.73 -5.05 -6.83
C PRO A 90 12.66 -5.15 -5.62
N GLN A 91 12.16 -4.74 -4.46
CA GLN A 91 12.79 -5.03 -3.18
C GLN A 91 12.43 -6.51 -2.93
N VAL A 92 13.37 -7.42 -3.19
CA VAL A 92 13.26 -8.82 -2.80
C VAL A 92 13.07 -8.88 -1.28
N ILE A 93 11.81 -8.86 -0.81
CA ILE A 93 11.45 -9.12 0.58
C ILE A 93 11.58 -10.63 0.76
N ASN A 94 12.81 -11.05 1.01
CA ASN A 94 13.13 -12.41 1.37
C ASN A 94 12.82 -12.63 2.86
N LYS A 95 11.53 -12.60 3.22
CA LYS A 95 11.05 -12.98 4.55
C LYS A 95 10.83 -14.49 4.57
N GLY A 96 11.93 -15.23 4.69
CA GLY A 96 11.92 -16.65 5.08
C GLY A 96 12.12 -17.66 3.94
N CYS A 97 13.35 -17.80 3.44
CA CYS A 97 13.88 -19.12 3.02
C CYS A 97 15.41 -19.16 2.76
N PHE A 98 16.20 -18.24 3.31
CA PHE A 98 17.67 -18.26 3.12
C PHE A 98 18.46 -18.99 4.22
N ALA A 99 17.77 -19.62 5.19
CA ALA A 99 18.43 -20.39 6.24
C ALA A 99 18.86 -21.81 5.81
N LEU A 100 18.45 -22.30 4.63
CA LEU A 100 18.64 -23.70 4.23
C LEU A 100 19.87 -23.94 3.34
N VAL A 101 20.46 -22.91 2.74
CA VAL A 101 21.58 -23.08 1.78
C VAL A 101 22.95 -23.19 2.47
N VAL A 102 23.10 -22.72 3.72
CA VAL A 102 24.41 -22.72 4.41
C VAL A 102 24.71 -24.04 5.14
N LEU A 103 23.71 -24.88 5.43
CA LEU A 103 23.92 -26.14 6.16
C LEU A 103 24.41 -27.32 5.31
N PHE A 104 24.32 -27.26 3.97
CA PHE A 104 24.77 -28.35 3.11
C PHE A 104 26.27 -28.32 2.74
N ALA A 105 26.98 -27.23 3.02
CA ALA A 105 28.40 -27.11 2.66
C ALA A 105 29.37 -27.79 3.66
N LEU A 106 28.92 -28.16 4.87
CA LEU A 106 29.80 -28.69 5.93
C LEU A 106 29.87 -30.22 5.99
N THR A 107 28.98 -30.96 5.32
CA THR A 107 28.99 -32.43 5.38
C THR A 107 29.92 -33.10 4.37
N ILE A 108 30.33 -32.39 3.31
CA ILE A 108 31.20 -32.96 2.27
C ILE A 108 32.70 -32.87 2.64
N GLY A 109 33.10 -31.89 3.47
CA GLY A 109 34.51 -31.67 3.82
C GLY A 109 35.12 -32.67 4.82
N VAL A 110 34.31 -33.41 5.56
CA VAL A 110 34.80 -34.35 6.59
C VAL A 110 35.12 -35.73 6.00
N LEU A 111 34.50 -36.10 4.87
CA LEU A 111 34.67 -37.45 4.30
C LEU A 111 35.97 -37.64 3.49
N TRP A 112 36.69 -36.57 3.15
CA TRP A 112 37.93 -36.66 2.35
C TRP A 112 39.21 -36.68 3.17
N ARG A 113 39.11 -36.74 4.51
CA ARG A 113 40.26 -36.66 5.41
C ARG A 113 40.59 -37.96 6.16
N VAL A 114 39.90 -39.07 5.87
CA VAL A 114 40.02 -40.34 6.63
C VAL A 114 40.12 -41.61 5.74
N VAL A 115 40.26 -41.50 4.43
CA VAL A 115 40.57 -42.66 3.56
C VAL A 115 41.72 -42.34 2.62
#